data_AF-A0A5N5TM27-F1
#
_entry.id   AF-A0A5N5TM27-F1
#
_cell.length_a   1.000
_cell.length_b   1.000
_cell.length_c   1.000
_cell.angle_alpha   90.00
_cell.angle_beta   90.00
_cell.angle_gamma   90.00
#
_symmetry.space_group_name_H-M   'P 1'
#
loop_
_entity.id
_entity.type
_entity.pdbx_description
1 polymer ?
#
loop_
_entity_poly.entity_id
_entity_poly.type
_entity_poly.pdbx_seq_one_letter_code
_entity_poly.pdbx_strand_id
1 'polypeptide(L)'
;MEKTISIVQKALNWNEDESDPLPPRPPLTDSEFQKMLDTLGTLKDPKELRLRVYLGGIEASLRKVVWKHLLNVYPDNLTGRQRMDYMKEKTNEYYRLRKIWQDHLENSNN
;
A
#
# COMPACT_ATOMS: atom_id res chain seq x y z
N MET A 1 -26.56 -16.07 -30.55
CA MET A 1 -25.87 -16.23 -29.25
C MET A 1 -26.18 -15.09 -28.27
N GLU A 2 -26.71 -13.95 -28.75
CA GLU A 2 -27.06 -12.79 -27.92
C GLU A 2 -28.25 -13.03 -26.98
N LYS A 3 -29.22 -13.84 -27.40
CA LYS A 3 -30.45 -14.12 -26.62
C LYS A 3 -30.16 -14.85 -25.31
N THR A 4 -29.16 -15.73 -25.29
CA THR A 4 -28.80 -16.48 -24.08
C THR A 4 -28.09 -15.59 -23.05
N ILE A 5 -27.24 -14.67 -23.52
CA ILE A 5 -26.54 -13.71 -22.64
C ILE A 5 -27.54 -12.80 -21.92
N SER A 6 -28.54 -12.30 -22.64
CA SER A 6 -29.59 -11.44 -22.07
C SER A 6 -30.42 -12.13 -20.99
N ILE A 7 -30.72 -13.43 -21.16
CA ILE A 7 -31.48 -14.21 -20.16
C ILE A 7 -30.67 -14.40 -18.88
N VAL A 8 -29.36 -14.66 -19.00
CA VAL A 8 -28.46 -14.83 -17.85
C VAL A 8 -28.29 -13.51 -17.09
N GLN A 9 -28.12 -12.39 -17.79
CA GLN A 9 -28.03 -11.05 -17.19
C GLN A 9 -29.30 -10.68 -16.38
N LYS A 10 -30.49 -10.99 -16.93
CA LYS A 10 -31.76 -10.71 -16.26
C LYS A 10 -32.01 -11.61 -15.03
N ALA A 11 -31.59 -12.87 -15.09
CA ALA A 11 -31.73 -13.80 -13.97
C ALA A 11 -30.83 -13.44 -12.77
N LEU A 12 -29.72 -12.75 -13.02
CA LEU A 12 -28.76 -12.33 -11.99
C LEU A 12 -29.08 -10.97 -11.35
N ASN A 13 -30.18 -10.31 -11.74
CA ASN A 13 -30.56 -8.96 -11.27
C ASN A 13 -29.37 -7.97 -11.30
N TRP A 14 -28.57 -8.05 -12.37
CA TRP A 14 -27.54 -7.05 -12.67
C TRP A 14 -28.27 -5.75 -13.01
N ASN A 15 -28.45 -4.90 -12.01
CA ASN A 15 -28.91 -3.54 -12.23
C ASN A 15 -27.85 -2.86 -13.10
N GLU A 16 -28.23 -2.43 -14.31
CA GLU A 16 -27.40 -1.72 -15.28
C GLU A 16 -26.86 -0.36 -14.78
N ASP A 17 -27.07 0.00 -13.51
CA ASP A 17 -26.60 1.24 -12.88
C ASP A 17 -25.26 1.10 -12.11
N GLU A 18 -24.69 -0.10 -11.99
CA GLU A 18 -23.47 -0.33 -11.18
C GLU A 18 -22.21 -0.68 -12.00
N SER A 19 -22.29 -0.60 -13.33
CA SER A 19 -21.20 -1.03 -14.24
C SER A 19 -20.74 0.01 -15.24
N ASP A 20 -20.99 1.30 -15.02
CA ASP A 20 -20.13 2.30 -15.65
C ASP A 20 -18.78 2.28 -14.94
N PRO A 21 -17.65 2.02 -15.64
CA PRO A 21 -16.35 2.11 -15.02
C PRO A 21 -16.19 3.54 -14.52
N LEU A 22 -16.26 3.71 -13.20
CA LEU A 22 -16.03 5.00 -12.55
C LEU A 22 -14.77 5.60 -13.17
N PRO A 23 -14.80 6.89 -13.56
CA PRO A 23 -13.61 7.54 -14.12
C PRO A 23 -12.46 7.32 -13.13
N PRO A 24 -11.23 7.03 -13.61
CA PRO A 24 -10.10 6.75 -12.73
C PRO A 24 -10.00 7.83 -11.66
N ARG A 25 -10.06 7.44 -10.38
CA ARG A 25 -9.93 8.43 -9.31
C ARG A 25 -8.58 9.12 -9.46
N PRO A 26 -8.48 10.43 -9.15
CA PRO A 26 -7.18 11.07 -9.10
C PRO A 26 -6.26 10.36 -8.10
N PRO A 27 -4.94 10.43 -8.28
CA PRO A 27 -3.98 9.89 -7.32
C PRO A 27 -4.24 10.36 -5.90
N LEU A 28 -4.02 9.48 -4.92
CA LEU A 28 -4.10 9.84 -3.50
C LEU A 28 -3.18 11.02 -3.22
N THR A 29 -3.76 12.11 -2.72
CA THR A 29 -3.07 13.36 -2.37
C THR A 29 -2.60 13.37 -0.92
N ASP A 30 -1.66 14.27 -0.60
CA ASP A 30 -1.19 14.49 0.78
C ASP A 30 -2.37 14.78 1.73
N SER A 31 -3.30 15.66 1.33
CA SER A 31 -4.43 16.06 2.16
C SER A 31 -5.39 14.92 2.48
N GLU A 32 -5.61 14.00 1.53
CA GLU A 32 -6.43 12.81 1.73
C GLU A 32 -5.71 11.83 2.66
N PHE A 33 -4.43 11.57 2.41
CA PHE A 33 -3.64 10.66 3.24
C PHE A 33 -3.57 11.11 4.70
N GLN A 34 -3.40 12.41 4.96
CA GLN A 34 -3.41 12.95 6.33
C GLN A 34 -4.72 12.67 7.07
N LYS A 35 -5.87 12.69 6.37
CA LYS A 35 -7.18 12.36 6.98
C LYS A 35 -7.30 10.89 7.38
N MET A 36 -6.49 10.01 6.78
CA MET A 36 -6.45 8.58 7.12
C MET A 36 -5.62 8.29 8.37
N LEU A 37 -4.85 9.27 8.84
CA LEU A 37 -4.02 9.17 10.03
C LEU A 37 -4.77 9.70 11.27
N ASP A 38 -4.40 9.19 12.44
CA ASP A 38 -4.79 9.80 13.72
C ASP A 38 -3.85 10.93 14.15
N THR A 39 -4.11 11.53 15.31
CA THR A 39 -3.29 12.62 15.87
C THR A 39 -1.85 12.22 16.20
N LEU A 40 -1.59 10.92 16.36
CA LEU A 40 -0.26 10.35 16.60
C LEU A 40 0.42 9.89 15.30
N GLY A 41 -0.26 10.04 14.15
CA GLY A 41 0.21 9.59 12.85
C GLY A 41 0.08 8.08 12.62
N THR A 42 -0.79 7.39 13.35
CA THR A 42 -1.13 5.98 13.13
C THR A 42 -2.16 5.85 12.02
N LEU A 43 -2.02 4.84 11.16
CA LEU A 43 -3.00 4.57 10.11
C LEU A 43 -4.23 3.86 10.69
N LYS A 44 -5.40 4.50 10.61
CA LYS A 44 -6.63 3.99 11.24
C LYS A 44 -7.21 2.77 10.53
N ASP A 45 -7.24 2.82 9.20
CA ASP A 45 -7.79 1.74 8.37
C ASP A 45 -6.83 1.41 7.20
N PRO A 46 -6.00 0.37 7.37
CA PRO A 46 -5.13 -0.11 6.30
C PRO A 46 -5.87 -0.70 5.09
N LYS A 47 -7.12 -1.17 5.25
CA LYS A 47 -7.90 -1.71 4.13
C LYS A 47 -8.41 -0.58 3.24
N GLU A 48 -8.90 0.50 3.85
CA GLU A 48 -9.33 1.69 3.12
C GLU A 48 -8.17 2.32 2.32
N LEU A 49 -6.96 2.36 2.89
CA LEU A 49 -5.77 2.83 2.15
C LEU A 49 -5.51 2.00 0.89
N ARG A 50 -5.59 0.66 1.01
CA ARG A 50 -5.37 -0.24 -0.13
C ARG A 50 -6.43 -0.05 -1.21
N LEU A 51 -7.70 0.08 -0.83
CA LEU A 51 -8.79 0.34 -1.77
C LEU A 51 -8.62 1.69 -2.47
N ARG A 52 -8.31 2.77 -1.73
CA ARG A 52 -8.09 4.11 -2.29
C ARG A 52 -6.91 4.15 -3.28
N VAL A 53 -5.85 3.40 -3.00
CA VAL A 53 -4.70 3.25 -3.90
C VAL A 53 -5.05 2.41 -5.11
N TYR A 54 -5.82 1.34 -4.94
CA TYR A 54 -6.27 0.50 -6.07
C TYR A 54 -7.10 1.30 -7.09
N LEU A 55 -7.98 2.19 -6.61
CA LEU A 55 -8.91 2.94 -7.45
C LEU A 55 -8.31 4.15 -8.17
N GLY A 56 -7.17 4.68 -7.72
CA GLY A 56 -6.61 5.93 -8.28
C GLY A 56 -5.10 6.08 -8.23
N GLY A 57 -4.37 5.13 -7.64
CA GLY A 57 -2.94 5.22 -7.44
C GLY A 57 -2.53 6.23 -6.37
N ILE A 58 -1.25 6.62 -6.39
CA ILE A 58 -0.60 7.47 -5.39
C ILE A 58 0.14 8.59 -6.09
N GLU A 59 -0.02 9.82 -5.59
CA GLU A 59 0.80 10.96 -6.00
C GLU A 59 2.29 10.65 -5.82
N ALA A 60 3.15 11.10 -6.75
CA ALA A 60 4.56 10.69 -6.77
C ALA A 60 5.31 11.06 -5.47
N SER A 61 5.01 12.22 -4.89
CA SER A 61 5.56 12.72 -3.63
C SER A 61 5.31 11.79 -2.44
N LEU A 62 4.16 11.11 -2.42
CA LEU A 62 3.69 10.26 -1.32
C LEU A 62 4.23 8.83 -1.36
N ARG A 63 4.66 8.34 -2.53
CA ARG A 63 5.05 6.92 -2.70
C ARG A 63 6.07 6.45 -1.68
N LYS A 64 7.08 7.28 -1.38
CA LYS A 64 8.13 6.97 -0.39
C LYS A 64 7.61 6.67 1.02
N VAL A 65 6.43 7.18 1.36
CA VAL A 65 5.77 6.97 2.67
C VAL A 65 4.71 5.88 2.54
N VAL A 66 3.79 6.01 1.58
CA VAL A 66 2.62 5.13 1.44
C VAL A 66 3.04 3.69 1.11
N TRP A 67 4.06 3.48 0.28
CA TRP A 67 4.52 2.13 -0.06
C TRP A 67 4.98 1.34 1.16
N LYS A 68 5.53 1.99 2.18
CA LYS A 68 5.95 1.30 3.40
C LYS A 68 4.76 0.72 4.20
N HIS A 69 3.58 1.32 4.08
CA HIS A 69 2.34 0.75 4.61
C HIS A 69 1.83 -0.41 3.73
N LEU A 70 1.86 -0.26 2.41
CA LEU A 70 1.35 -1.27 1.48
C LEU A 70 2.19 -2.56 1.49
N LEU A 71 3.51 -2.40 1.62
CA LEU A 71 4.48 -3.50 1.61
C LEU A 71 4.73 -4.09 3.01
N ASN A 72 3.94 -3.68 4.01
CA ASN A 72 4.09 -4.11 5.41
C ASN A 72 5.51 -3.92 5.96
N VAL A 73 6.21 -2.87 5.51
CA VAL A 73 7.50 -2.47 6.10
C VAL A 73 7.27 -2.02 7.54
N TYR A 74 6.20 -1.25 7.76
CA TYR A 74 5.74 -0.90 9.09
C TYR A 74 4.82 -1.99 9.64
N PRO A 75 5.13 -2.53 10.84
CA PRO A 75 4.15 -3.27 11.62
C PRO A 75 2.86 -2.45 11.84
N ASP A 76 1.76 -3.17 12.06
CA ASP A 76 0.48 -2.53 12.36
C ASP A 76 0.57 -1.67 13.63
N ASN A 77 -0.23 -0.61 13.67
CA ASN A 77 -0.42 0.27 14.84
C ASN A 77 0.82 1.07 15.31
N LEU A 78 1.87 1.21 14.50
CA LEU A 78 2.95 2.15 14.83
C LEU A 78 2.54 3.61 14.64
N THR A 79 2.77 4.41 15.67
CA THR A 79 2.68 5.88 15.58
C THR A 79 3.73 6.45 14.62
N GLY A 80 3.56 7.72 14.20
CA GLY A 80 4.53 8.40 13.34
C GLY A 80 5.94 8.41 13.92
N ARG A 81 6.06 8.66 15.23
CA ARG A 81 7.36 8.64 15.93
C ARG A 81 7.98 7.24 15.97
N GLN A 82 7.20 6.24 16.35
CA GLN A 82 7.68 4.85 16.39
C GLN A 82 8.12 4.36 15.01
N ARG A 83 7.45 4.77 13.92
CA ARG A 83 7.89 4.47 12.55
C ARG A 83 9.28 5.02 12.24
N MET A 84 9.62 6.22 12.72
CA MET A 84 10.96 6.79 12.52
C MET A 84 12.03 5.96 13.21
N ASP A 85 11.80 5.59 14.48
CA ASP A 85 12.78 4.83 15.26
C ASP A 85 12.91 3.39 14.73
N TYR A 86 11.79 2.77 14.35
CA TYR A 86 11.77 1.46 13.69
C TYR A 86 12.59 1.45 12.39
N MET A 87 12.49 2.49 11.55
CA MET A 87 13.29 2.55 10.32
C MET A 87 14.79 2.68 10.60
N LYS A 88 15.20 3.37 11.68
CA LYS A 88 16.60 3.43 12.08
C LYS A 88 17.11 2.05 12.49
N GLU A 89 16.33 1.33 13.28
CA GLU A 89 16.64 -0.03 13.70
C GLU A 89 16.79 -0.97 12.49
N LYS A 90 15.81 -0.99 11.57
CA LYS A 90 15.88 -1.81 10.35
C LYS A 90 17.02 -1.43 9.42
N THR A 91 17.40 -0.16 9.38
CA THR A 91 18.59 0.28 8.63
C THR A 91 19.87 -0.31 9.22
N ASN A 92 20.02 -0.28 10.54
CA ASN A 92 21.18 -0.87 11.22
C ASN A 92 21.23 -2.40 11.03
N GLU A 93 20.08 -3.05 11.12
CA GLU A 93 19.95 -4.49 10.87
C GLU A 93 20.40 -4.85 9.44
N TYR A 94 19.94 -4.10 8.44
CA TYR A 94 20.36 -4.29 7.05
C TYR A 94 21.88 -4.19 6.89
N TYR A 95 22.52 -3.14 7.44
CA TYR A 95 23.97 -2.99 7.32
C TYR A 95 24.74 -4.10 8.02
N ARG A 96 24.25 -4.59 9.17
CA ARG A 96 24.85 -5.73 9.86
C ARG A 96 24.77 -7.00 9.01
N LEU A 97 23.61 -7.31 8.45
CA LEU A 97 23.41 -8.49 7.61
C LEU A 97 24.22 -8.42 6.32
N ARG A 98 24.23 -7.24 5.68
CA ARG A 98 25.06 -6.97 4.50
C ARG A 98 26.52 -7.23 4.78
N LYS A 99 27.04 -6.75 5.92
CA LYS A 99 28.44 -6.96 6.30
C LYS A 99 28.76 -8.45 6.46
N ILE A 100 27.91 -9.20 7.17
CA ILE A 100 28.09 -10.66 7.33
C ILE A 100 28.22 -11.35 5.97
N TRP A 101 27.33 -11.01 5.03
CA TRP A 101 27.39 -11.57 3.68
C TRP A 101 28.66 -11.19 2.92
N GLN A 102 29.12 -9.94 3.05
CA GLN A 102 30.38 -9.49 2.44
C GLN A 102 31.59 -10.23 3.01
N ASP A 103 31.67 -10.36 4.34
CA ASP A 103 32.74 -11.08 5.03
C ASP A 103 32.79 -12.56 4.58
N HIS A 104 31.63 -13.19 4.37
CA HIS A 104 31.57 -14.57 3.83
C HIS A 104 32.11 -14.68 2.41
N LEU A 105 31.83 -13.71 1.53
CA LEU A 105 32.35 -13.72 0.17
C LEU A 105 33.87 -13.52 0.13
N GLU A 106 34.41 -12.61 0.95
CA GLU A 106 35.85 -12.36 1.04
C GLU A 106 36.59 -13.61 1.55
N ASN A 107 36.07 -14.27 2.58
CA ASN A 107 36.65 -15.50 3.12
C ASN A 107 36.56 -16.70 2.17
N SER A 108 35.61 -16.70 1.22
CA SER A 108 35.50 -17.76 0.21
C SER A 108 36.42 -17.57 -1.00
N ASN A 109 36.96 -16.37 -1.19
CA ASN A 109 37.85 -16.03 -2.28
C ASN A 109 39.35 -16.08 -1.90
N ASN A 110 39.65 -16.31 -0.61
CA ASN A 110 40.98 -16.54 -0.05
C ASN A 110 41.19 -18.01 0.29
#